data_AF-A0A9D4GAN6-F1
#
_entry.id   AF-A0A9D4GAN6-F1
#
_cell.length_a   1.000
_cell.length_b   1.000
_cell.length_c   1.000
_cell.angle_alpha   90.00
_cell.angle_beta   90.00
_cell.angle_gamma   90.00
#
_symmetry.space_group_name_H-M   'P 1'
#
loop_
_entity.id
_entity.type
_entity.pdbx_description
1 polymer ?
#
loop_
_entity_poly.entity_id
_entity_poly.type
_entity_poly.pdbx_seq_one_letter_code
_entity_poly.pdbx_strand_id
1 'polypeptide(L)'
;MKTLQNLNMNMVKPRKPHPLLQQQAVSTYDANRQLLKLKFMCGKYILQSDRASFSKNKVDDTCRVCYKSPETLHHMVLECSGLSAVRDPILRDIESEIEKSFPCLWQSYTQDQKVTALIDCTVVYKKHKLSKVECQRLHKIDFQCRRLFFTLHTKRFKIFELSKGAASARPLNTISKSVCSGNSAENLLITKKPDG
;
A
#
# COMPACT_ATOMS: atom_id res chain seq x y z
N MET A 1 -10.21 16.84 2.22
CA MET A 1 -10.32 15.50 1.59
C MET A 1 -10.23 15.70 0.07
N LYS A 2 -9.14 15.28 -0.58
CA LYS A 2 -8.94 15.48 -2.04
C LYS A 2 -9.36 14.21 -2.80
N THR A 3 -10.66 14.05 -3.07
CA THR A 3 -11.22 12.77 -3.51
C THR A 3 -11.07 12.44 -4.99
N LEU A 4 -10.54 13.32 -5.85
CA LEU A 4 -10.41 13.08 -7.30
C LEU A 4 -9.16 13.71 -7.92
N GLN A 5 -8.16 14.08 -7.11
CA GLN A 5 -6.98 14.83 -7.58
C GLN A 5 -6.14 14.07 -8.63
N ASN A 6 -6.27 12.75 -8.67
CA ASN A 6 -5.52 11.90 -9.59
C ASN A 6 -6.34 11.48 -10.81
N LEU A 7 -7.60 11.94 -10.95
CA LEU A 7 -8.47 11.62 -12.06
C LEU A 7 -8.34 12.70 -13.15
N ASN A 8 -8.20 12.28 -14.40
CA ASN A 8 -8.24 13.17 -15.54
C ASN A 8 -9.68 13.61 -15.81
N MET A 9 -10.07 14.72 -15.20
CA MET A 9 -11.43 15.26 -15.32
C MET A 9 -11.80 15.60 -16.76
N ASN A 10 -10.83 15.85 -17.65
CA ASN A 10 -11.10 16.08 -19.07
C ASN A 10 -11.70 14.85 -19.76
N MET A 11 -11.44 13.63 -19.26
CA MET A 11 -11.91 12.39 -19.86
C MET A 11 -13.25 11.92 -19.28
N VAL A 12 -13.73 12.58 -18.21
CA VAL A 12 -15.01 12.27 -17.57
C VAL A 12 -16.14 13.00 -18.29
N LYS A 13 -17.24 12.29 -18.58
CA LYS A 13 -18.48 12.89 -19.07
C LYS A 13 -19.65 12.49 -18.18
N PRO A 14 -20.63 13.37 -17.95
CA PRO A 14 -21.83 13.02 -17.20
C PRO A 14 -22.47 11.74 -17.75
N ARG A 15 -22.84 10.83 -16.84
CA ARG A 15 -23.50 9.54 -17.14
C ARG A 15 -22.70 8.60 -18.06
N LYS A 16 -21.41 8.86 -18.30
CA LYS A 16 -20.52 7.93 -19.00
C LYS A 16 -19.43 7.44 -18.06
N PRO A 17 -19.11 6.13 -18.06
CA PRO A 17 -17.98 5.63 -17.30
C PRO A 17 -16.69 6.22 -17.85
N HIS A 18 -15.76 6.51 -16.94
CA HIS A 18 -14.39 6.90 -17.29
C HIS A 18 -13.75 5.85 -18.22
N PRO A 19 -12.92 6.21 -19.21
CA PRO A 19 -12.36 5.25 -20.17
C PRO A 19 -11.68 4.04 -19.52
N LEU A 20 -10.97 4.24 -18.40
CA LEU A 20 -10.33 3.14 -17.67
C LEU A 20 -11.32 2.14 -17.06
N LEU A 21 -12.58 2.53 -16.87
CA LEU A 21 -13.64 1.67 -16.30
C LEU A 21 -14.49 1.01 -17.38
N GLN A 22 -14.22 1.27 -18.66
CA GLN A 22 -14.94 0.63 -19.77
C GLN A 22 -14.37 -0.76 -20.08
N GLN A 23 -13.21 -1.10 -19.54
CA GLN A 23 -12.62 -2.42 -19.69
C GLN A 23 -13.36 -3.45 -18.84
N GLN A 24 -14.00 -4.41 -19.50
CA GLN A 24 -14.63 -5.53 -18.82
C GLN A 24 -13.57 -6.37 -18.10
N ALA A 25 -13.80 -6.66 -16.82
CA ALA A 25 -12.98 -7.62 -16.08
C ALA A 25 -13.22 -9.03 -16.61
N VAL A 26 -12.14 -9.72 -16.99
CA VAL A 26 -12.21 -11.09 -17.55
C VAL A 26 -12.14 -12.19 -16.47
N SER A 27 -11.83 -11.82 -15.22
CA SER A 27 -11.74 -12.74 -14.09
C SER A 27 -11.92 -12.00 -12.76
N THR A 28 -12.20 -12.74 -11.68
CA THR A 28 -12.22 -12.18 -10.30
C THR A 28 -10.88 -11.55 -9.93
N TYR A 29 -9.78 -12.15 -10.40
CA TYR A 29 -8.45 -11.63 -10.17
C TYR A 29 -8.24 -10.26 -10.85
N ASP A 30 -8.69 -10.11 -12.09
CA ASP A 30 -8.66 -8.81 -12.79
C ASP A 30 -9.60 -7.79 -12.14
N ALA A 31 -10.81 -8.20 -11.74
CA ALA A 31 -11.75 -7.33 -11.03
C ALA A 31 -11.15 -6.77 -9.73
N ASN A 32 -10.40 -7.59 -8.98
CA ASN A 32 -9.69 -7.14 -7.77
C ASN A 32 -8.59 -6.12 -8.08
N ARG A 33 -7.86 -6.28 -9.20
CA ARG A 33 -6.87 -5.30 -9.66
C ARG A 33 -7.52 -3.98 -10.04
N GLN A 34 -8.65 -4.04 -10.75
CA GLN A 34 -9.44 -2.85 -11.12
C GLN A 34 -9.96 -2.11 -9.89
N LEU A 35 -10.58 -2.83 -8.94
CA LEU A 35 -11.09 -2.27 -7.70
C LEU A 35 -9.99 -1.59 -6.88
N LEU A 36 -8.82 -2.21 -6.80
CA LEU A 36 -7.70 -1.60 -6.10
C LEU A 36 -7.23 -0.32 -6.78
N LYS A 37 -7.08 -0.33 -8.11
CA LYS A 37 -6.70 0.88 -8.86
C LYS A 37 -7.70 2.01 -8.66
N LEU A 38 -9.00 1.69 -8.66
CA LEU A 38 -10.08 2.64 -8.32
C LEU A 38 -9.90 3.26 -6.93
N LYS A 39 -9.44 2.51 -5.93
CA LYS A 39 -9.14 3.08 -4.60
C LYS A 39 -8.03 4.14 -4.66
N PHE A 40 -7.01 3.96 -5.50
CA PHE A 40 -5.98 4.98 -5.72
C PHE A 40 -6.53 6.20 -6.46
N MET A 41 -7.31 5.97 -7.53
CA MET A 41 -7.93 7.05 -8.31
C MET A 41 -8.83 7.95 -7.45
N CYS A 42 -9.65 7.35 -6.58
CA CYS A 42 -10.60 8.07 -5.73
C CYS A 42 -10.02 8.56 -4.39
N GLY A 43 -8.70 8.43 -4.18
CA GLY A 43 -8.06 8.81 -2.91
C GLY A 43 -8.60 8.05 -1.69
N LYS A 44 -9.03 6.80 -1.89
CA LYS A 44 -9.55 5.90 -0.85
C LYS A 44 -8.55 4.84 -0.40
N TYR A 45 -7.38 4.78 -1.04
CA TYR A 45 -6.29 3.91 -0.60
C TYR A 45 -5.56 4.57 0.58
N ILE A 46 -5.46 3.86 1.71
CA ILE A 46 -4.93 4.40 2.97
C ILE A 46 -3.47 3.98 3.17
N LEU A 47 -2.59 4.97 3.25
CA LEU A 47 -1.16 4.85 3.56
C LEU A 47 -0.87 5.21 5.03
N GLN A 48 0.35 4.94 5.52
CA GLN A 48 0.72 5.35 6.89
C GLN A 48 0.68 6.88 7.06
N SER A 49 1.08 7.65 6.05
CA SER A 49 0.99 9.12 6.10
C SER A 49 -0.45 9.60 6.28
N ASP A 50 -1.41 8.94 5.62
CA ASP A 50 -2.82 9.27 5.77
C ASP A 50 -3.28 9.00 7.22
N ARG A 51 -2.93 7.83 7.77
CA ARG A 51 -3.28 7.47 9.15
C ARG A 51 -2.69 8.45 10.16
N ALA A 52 -1.43 8.85 9.96
CA ALA A 52 -0.78 9.84 10.80
C ALA A 52 -1.49 11.20 10.76
N SER A 53 -1.94 11.64 9.58
CA SER A 53 -2.64 12.91 9.41
C SER A 53 -4.04 12.97 10.07
N PHE A 54 -4.73 11.83 10.22
CA PHE A 54 -6.08 11.77 10.80
C PHE A 54 -6.10 11.36 12.28
N SER A 55 -4.98 10.89 12.83
CA SER A 55 -4.89 10.49 14.23
C SER A 55 -4.73 11.71 15.13
N LYS A 56 -5.52 11.77 16.22
CA LYS A 56 -5.31 12.75 17.30
C LYS A 56 -4.00 12.49 18.07
N ASN A 57 -3.52 11.25 18.04
CA ASN A 57 -2.26 10.84 18.64
C ASN A 57 -1.14 10.88 17.60
N LYS A 58 0.10 11.15 18.04
CA LYS A 58 1.29 11.06 17.19
C LYS A 58 1.46 9.62 16.70
N VAL A 59 1.04 9.36 15.47
CA VAL A 59 1.24 8.08 14.78
C VAL A 59 2.42 8.22 13.84
N ASP A 60 3.30 7.22 13.85
CA ASP A 60 4.47 7.12 12.99
C ASP A 60 4.05 6.88 11.53
N ASP A 61 4.39 7.82 10.65
CA ASP A 61 4.10 7.80 9.22
C ASP A 61 5.11 7.00 8.41
N THR A 62 6.17 6.47 9.05
CA THR A 62 7.24 5.73 8.38
C THR A 62 6.71 4.50 7.63
N CYS A 63 7.22 4.31 6.41
CA CYS A 63 6.93 3.14 5.59
C CYS A 63 7.42 1.86 6.26
N ARG A 64 6.51 0.96 6.63
CA ARG A 64 6.86 -0.34 7.23
C ARG A 64 7.46 -1.34 6.25
N VAL A 65 7.57 -0.98 4.98
CA VAL A 65 8.23 -1.83 3.97
C VAL A 65 9.73 -1.57 3.94
N CYS A 66 10.15 -0.29 3.96
CA CYS A 66 11.57 0.08 3.90
C CYS A 66 12.14 0.61 5.22
N TYR A 67 11.29 1.09 6.13
CA TYR A 67 11.63 1.74 7.40
C TYR A 67 12.54 2.98 7.28
N LYS A 68 12.54 3.66 6.11
CA LYS A 68 13.47 4.78 5.83
C LYS A 68 12.82 6.15 5.73
N SER A 69 11.58 6.22 5.26
CA SER A 69 10.90 7.50 4.99
C SER A 69 9.39 7.37 5.17
N PRO A 70 8.66 8.50 5.27
CA PRO A 70 7.20 8.48 5.32
C PRO A 70 6.58 7.68 4.16
N GLU A 71 5.54 6.91 4.46
CA GLU A 71 4.80 6.15 3.45
C GLU A 71 3.81 7.06 2.71
N THR A 72 4.31 7.85 1.78
CA THR A 72 3.48 8.59 0.84
C THR A 72 3.18 7.75 -0.40
N LEU A 73 2.22 8.21 -1.21
CA LEU A 73 1.88 7.56 -2.47
C LEU A 73 3.08 7.59 -3.43
N HIS A 74 3.75 8.73 -3.50
CA HIS A 74 4.99 8.94 -4.23
C HIS A 74 6.06 7.93 -3.81
N HIS A 75 6.31 7.83 -2.50
CA HIS A 75 7.27 6.88 -1.96
C HIS A 75 6.92 5.45 -2.34
N MET A 76 5.67 5.01 -2.11
CA MET A 76 5.25 3.65 -2.40
C MET A 76 5.41 3.30 -3.89
N VAL A 77 5.02 4.21 -4.77
CA VAL A 77 4.92 3.96 -6.21
C VAL A 77 6.25 4.10 -6.94
N LEU A 78 7.15 4.97 -6.49
CA LEU A 78 8.37 5.32 -7.24
C LEU A 78 9.68 5.06 -6.47
N GLU A 79 9.71 5.17 -5.14
CA GLU A 79 10.99 5.30 -4.41
C GLU A 79 11.29 4.17 -3.41
N CYS A 80 10.26 3.55 -2.82
CA CYS A 80 10.39 2.57 -1.75
C CYS A 80 11.39 1.45 -2.08
N SER A 81 12.54 1.44 -1.40
CA SER A 81 13.61 0.49 -1.70
C SER A 81 13.20 -0.96 -1.46
N GLY A 82 12.31 -1.21 -0.48
CA GLY A 82 11.78 -2.54 -0.18
C GLY A 82 10.79 -3.08 -1.22
N LEU A 83 10.36 -2.25 -2.18
CA LEU A 83 9.47 -2.64 -3.28
C LEU A 83 10.20 -2.66 -4.64
N SER A 84 11.43 -2.16 -4.73
CA SER A 84 12.21 -2.03 -5.98
C SER A 84 12.22 -3.29 -6.84
N ALA A 85 12.54 -4.44 -6.25
CA ALA A 85 12.65 -5.72 -6.96
C ALA A 85 11.38 -6.12 -7.72
N VAL A 86 10.19 -5.76 -7.22
CA VAL A 86 8.91 -6.02 -7.92
C VAL A 86 8.40 -4.83 -8.72
N ARG A 87 8.75 -3.61 -8.31
CA ARG A 87 8.28 -2.37 -8.92
C ARG A 87 9.00 -2.09 -10.24
N ASP A 88 10.33 -2.10 -10.20
CA ASP A 88 11.17 -1.55 -11.26
C ASP A 88 11.01 -2.27 -12.60
N PRO A 89 10.88 -3.62 -12.66
CA PRO A 89 10.57 -4.30 -13.91
C PRO A 89 9.23 -3.85 -14.52
N ILE A 90 8.20 -3.66 -13.68
CA ILE A 90 6.88 -3.23 -14.15
C ILE A 90 6.92 -1.77 -14.62
N LEU A 91 7.65 -0.90 -13.91
CA LEU A 91 7.82 0.49 -14.33
C LEU A 91 8.56 0.60 -15.67
N ARG A 92 9.59 -0.22 -15.91
CA ARG A 92 10.27 -0.27 -17.22
C ARG A 92 9.33 -0.71 -18.33
N ASP A 93 8.46 -1.69 -18.09
CA ASP A 93 7.44 -2.11 -19.06
C ASP A 93 6.47 -0.96 -19.38
N ILE A 94 6.01 -0.24 -18.36
CA ILE A 94 5.10 0.91 -18.52
C ILE A 94 5.78 2.04 -19.29
N GLU A 95 7.00 2.42 -18.90
CA GLU A 95 7.80 3.44 -19.56
C GLU A 95 8.02 3.08 -21.04
N SER A 96 8.42 1.84 -21.33
CA SER A 96 8.61 1.37 -22.71
C SER A 96 7.33 1.49 -23.55
N GLU A 97 6.16 1.18 -23.00
CA GLU A 97 4.89 1.31 -23.72
C GLU A 97 4.43 2.76 -23.90
N ILE A 98 4.72 3.62 -22.93
CA ILE A 98 4.48 5.07 -23.04
C ILE A 98 5.39 5.64 -24.13
N GLU A 99 6.70 5.35 -24.11
CA GLU A 99 7.68 5.89 -25.06
C GLU A 99 7.44 5.44 -26.50
N LYS A 100 6.99 4.19 -26.72
CA LYS A 100 6.54 3.74 -28.06
C LYS A 100 5.38 4.56 -28.62
N SER A 101 4.57 5.13 -27.73
CA SER A 101 3.35 5.86 -28.10
C SER A 101 3.56 7.38 -28.10
N PHE A 102 4.41 7.86 -27.19
CA PHE A 102 4.66 9.27 -26.88
C PHE A 102 6.14 9.45 -26.56
N PRO A 103 7.00 9.59 -27.58
CA PRO A 103 8.43 9.77 -27.36
C PRO A 103 8.74 10.95 -26.44
N CYS A 104 9.68 10.75 -25.52
CA CYS A 104 10.17 11.68 -24.52
C CYS A 104 9.15 12.14 -23.46
N LEU A 105 7.91 11.64 -23.51
CA LEU A 105 6.85 12.10 -22.60
C LEU A 105 7.17 11.69 -21.16
N TRP A 106 7.63 10.46 -20.94
CA TRP A 106 7.88 9.97 -19.59
C TRP A 106 9.04 10.70 -18.92
N GLN A 107 10.11 11.01 -19.65
CA GLN A 107 11.25 11.73 -19.10
C GLN A 107 10.92 13.20 -18.82
N SER A 108 9.97 13.78 -19.57
CA SER A 108 9.50 15.15 -19.33
C SER A 108 8.64 15.32 -18.07
N TYR A 109 8.09 14.24 -17.54
CA TYR A 109 7.22 14.30 -16.37
C TYR A 109 7.99 14.53 -15.08
N THR A 110 7.47 15.44 -14.26
CA THR A 110 7.81 15.50 -12.83
C THR A 110 7.40 14.19 -12.15
N GLN A 111 7.94 13.92 -10.96
CA GLN A 111 7.59 12.69 -10.26
C GLN A 111 6.09 12.63 -9.89
N ASP A 112 5.49 13.75 -9.50
CA ASP A 112 4.04 13.82 -9.25
C ASP A 112 3.23 13.52 -10.52
N GLN A 113 3.64 14.05 -11.67
CA GLN A 113 3.01 13.75 -12.95
C GLN A 113 3.13 12.26 -13.30
N LYS A 114 4.26 11.62 -13.00
CA LYS A 114 4.43 10.16 -13.17
C LYS A 114 3.47 9.39 -12.29
N VAL A 115 3.34 9.74 -11.01
CA VAL A 115 2.37 9.11 -10.10
C VAL A 115 0.94 9.27 -10.64
N THR A 116 0.56 10.48 -11.05
CA THR A 116 -0.76 10.74 -11.63
C THR A 116 -0.98 9.93 -12.90
N ALA A 117 0.01 9.85 -13.80
CA ALA A 117 -0.10 9.06 -15.04
C ALA A 117 -0.17 7.55 -14.79
N LEU A 118 0.45 7.05 -13.72
CA LEU A 118 0.29 5.64 -13.31
C LEU A 118 -1.13 5.37 -12.80
N ILE A 119 -1.69 6.30 -12.01
CA ILE A 119 -3.04 6.18 -11.46
C ILE A 119 -4.11 6.33 -12.54
N ASP A 120 -3.97 7.33 -13.41
CA ASP A 120 -4.85 7.59 -14.53
C ASP A 120 -4.02 7.81 -15.79
N CYS A 121 -3.79 6.72 -16.53
CA CYS A 121 -3.00 6.78 -17.76
C CYS A 121 -3.72 7.49 -18.91
N THR A 122 -4.95 7.99 -18.72
CA THR A 122 -5.57 8.85 -19.73
C THR A 122 -4.93 10.24 -19.77
N VAL A 123 -4.19 10.67 -18.73
CA VAL A 123 -3.53 12.00 -18.73
C VAL A 123 -2.48 12.15 -19.83
N VAL A 124 -1.96 11.06 -20.37
CA VAL A 124 -1.04 11.08 -21.52
C VAL A 124 -1.75 11.55 -22.80
N TYR A 125 -3.08 11.44 -22.83
CA TYR A 125 -3.90 11.87 -23.95
C TYR A 125 -4.54 13.23 -23.66
N LYS A 126 -4.24 14.21 -24.52
CA LYS A 126 -4.85 15.55 -24.46
C LYS A 126 -6.24 15.62 -25.13
N LYS A 127 -6.66 14.58 -25.84
CA LYS A 127 -7.88 14.57 -26.66
C LYS A 127 -9.03 13.82 -25.97
N HIS A 128 -10.23 14.39 -26.03
CA HIS A 128 -11.46 13.76 -25.51
C HIS A 128 -11.93 12.52 -26.29
N LYS A 129 -11.45 12.31 -27.51
CA LYS A 129 -11.78 11.16 -28.36
C LYS A 129 -10.48 10.50 -28.79
N LEU A 130 -10.34 9.23 -28.43
CA LEU A 130 -9.23 8.39 -28.82
C LEU A 130 -9.62 7.60 -30.07
N SER A 131 -8.68 7.45 -31.00
CA SER A 131 -8.80 6.48 -32.08
C SER A 131 -8.81 5.05 -31.52
N LYS A 132 -9.24 4.08 -32.34
CA LYS A 132 -9.25 2.65 -31.94
C LYS A 132 -7.86 2.16 -31.51
N VAL A 133 -6.81 2.59 -32.23
CA VAL A 133 -5.42 2.22 -31.95
C VAL A 133 -4.95 2.84 -30.62
N GLU A 134 -5.27 4.11 -30.37
CA GLU A 134 -4.96 4.79 -29.11
C GLU A 134 -5.69 4.13 -27.92
N CYS A 135 -6.96 3.75 -28.08
CA CYS A 135 -7.68 2.98 -27.06
C CYS A 135 -6.97 1.67 -26.72
N GLN A 136 -6.54 0.91 -27.73
CA GLN A 136 -5.81 -0.36 -27.51
C GLN A 136 -4.48 -0.15 -26.78
N ARG A 137 -3.75 0.92 -27.11
CA ARG A 137 -2.50 1.29 -26.42
C ARG A 137 -2.75 1.73 -24.98
N LEU A 138 -3.73 2.61 -24.76
CA LEU A 138 -4.18 3.02 -23.42
C LEU A 138 -4.53 1.80 -22.57
N HIS A 139 -5.26 0.85 -23.15
CA HIS A 139 -5.65 -0.39 -22.48
C HIS A 139 -4.45 -1.24 -22.05
N LYS A 140 -3.41 -1.32 -22.88
CA LYS A 140 -2.17 -2.04 -22.57
C LYS A 140 -1.39 -1.36 -21.43
N ILE A 141 -1.27 -0.04 -21.48
CA ILE A 141 -0.64 0.75 -20.40
C ILE A 141 -1.44 0.59 -19.10
N ASP A 142 -2.77 0.73 -19.17
CA ASP A 142 -3.65 0.61 -18.02
C ASP A 142 -3.53 -0.75 -17.34
N PHE A 143 -3.49 -1.83 -18.12
CA PHE A 143 -3.26 -3.18 -17.62
C PHE A 143 -1.97 -3.30 -16.82
N GLN A 144 -0.86 -2.73 -17.30
CA GLN A 144 0.41 -2.73 -16.58
C GLN A 144 0.36 -1.88 -15.31
N CYS A 145 -0.30 -0.72 -15.35
CA CYS A 145 -0.52 0.10 -14.15
C CYS A 145 -1.36 -0.65 -13.09
N ARG A 146 -2.41 -1.37 -13.50
CA ARG A 146 -3.19 -2.23 -12.58
C ARG A 146 -2.32 -3.31 -11.95
N ARG A 147 -1.47 -3.96 -12.76
CA ARG A 147 -0.50 -4.96 -12.28
C ARG A 147 0.45 -4.34 -11.25
N LEU A 148 0.97 -3.15 -11.50
CA LEU A 148 1.83 -2.40 -10.58
C LEU A 148 1.15 -2.20 -9.22
N PHE A 149 0.01 -1.49 -9.17
CA PHE A 149 -0.66 -1.17 -7.91
C PHE A 149 -1.05 -2.42 -7.13
N PHE A 150 -1.53 -3.47 -7.81
CA PHE A 150 -1.86 -4.74 -7.17
C PHE A 150 -0.64 -5.41 -6.55
N THR A 151 0.47 -5.46 -7.28
CA THR A 151 1.71 -6.07 -6.80
C THR A 151 2.26 -5.34 -5.58
N LEU A 152 2.31 -4.00 -5.63
CA LEU A 152 2.74 -3.17 -4.51
C LEU A 152 1.84 -3.36 -3.29
N HIS A 153 0.51 -3.33 -3.50
CA HIS A 153 -0.46 -3.54 -2.42
C HIS A 153 -0.30 -4.93 -1.77
N THR A 154 -0.22 -6.00 -2.56
CA THR A 154 -0.07 -7.36 -2.03
C THR A 154 1.23 -7.51 -1.24
N LYS A 155 2.34 -6.97 -1.73
CA LYS A 155 3.63 -7.02 -1.01
C LYS A 155 3.56 -6.23 0.29
N ARG A 156 3.05 -5.00 0.26
CA ARG A 156 2.83 -4.17 1.44
C ARG A 156 1.94 -4.86 2.47
N PHE A 157 0.81 -5.44 2.02
CA PHE A 157 -0.14 -6.12 2.90
C PHE A 157 0.49 -7.35 3.57
N LYS A 158 1.23 -8.19 2.84
CA LYS A 158 1.93 -9.35 3.40
C LYS A 158 2.90 -8.95 4.52
N ILE A 159 3.65 -7.85 4.32
CA ILE A 159 4.59 -7.34 5.34
C ILE A 159 3.83 -6.92 6.61
N PHE A 160 2.68 -6.27 6.47
CA PHE A 160 1.88 -5.91 7.64
C PHE A 160 1.30 -7.12 8.37
N GLU A 161 0.79 -8.12 7.65
CA GLU A 161 0.24 -9.32 8.30
C GLU A 161 1.31 -10.08 9.08
N LEU A 162 2.53 -10.19 8.52
CA LEU A 162 3.66 -10.78 9.24
C LEU A 162 4.04 -9.99 10.50
N SER A 163 3.96 -8.64 10.45
CA SER A 163 4.24 -7.81 11.61
C SER A 163 3.20 -7.94 12.74
N LYS A 164 1.92 -8.18 12.40
CA LYS A 164 0.86 -8.42 13.40
C LYS A 164 1.01 -9.78 14.07
N GLY A 165 1.36 -10.82 13.30
CA GLY A 165 1.61 -12.15 13.83
C GLY A 165 2.77 -12.18 14.82
N ALA A 166 3.86 -11.47 14.51
CA ALA A 166 5.01 -11.33 15.40
C ALA A 166 4.67 -10.59 16.70
N ALA A 167 3.81 -9.55 16.65
CA ALA A 167 3.39 -8.82 17.85
C ALA A 167 2.44 -9.62 18.76
N SER A 168 1.73 -10.60 18.21
CA SER A 168 0.86 -11.52 18.97
C SER A 168 1.62 -12.69 19.60
N ALA A 169 2.81 -13.01 19.11
CA ALA A 169 3.72 -13.97 19.72
C ALA A 169 4.50 -13.29 20.86
N ARG A 170 3.79 -12.85 21.90
CA ARG A 170 4.48 -12.59 23.18
C ARG A 170 5.07 -13.93 23.64
N PRO A 171 6.35 -14.00 24.04
CA PRO A 171 6.84 -15.18 24.72
C PRO A 171 5.92 -15.40 25.91
N LEU A 172 5.33 -16.59 26.01
CA LEU A 172 4.85 -17.07 27.29
C LEU A 172 6.06 -16.97 28.21
N ASN A 173 6.03 -16.01 29.14
CA ASN A 173 6.98 -15.94 30.23
C ASN A 173 7.01 -17.35 30.81
N THR A 174 8.08 -18.07 30.52
CA THR A 174 8.34 -19.36 31.11
C THR A 174 8.65 -18.99 32.55
N ILE A 175 7.65 -19.13 33.42
CA ILE A 175 7.82 -19.02 34.85
C ILE A 175 8.88 -20.06 35.19
N SER A 176 10.11 -19.62 35.35
CA SER A 176 11.19 -20.40 35.92
C SER A 176 10.73 -20.77 37.32
N LYS A 177 10.21 -21.98 37.49
CA LYS A 177 10.04 -22.59 38.82
C LYS A 177 11.43 -22.68 39.42
N SER A 178 11.80 -21.71 40.25
CA SER A 178 12.91 -21.86 41.18
C SER A 178 12.52 -22.97 42.15
N VAL A 179 13.11 -24.14 41.94
CA VAL A 179 13.09 -25.25 42.88
C VAL A 179 13.90 -24.80 44.10
N CYS A 180 13.22 -24.35 45.14
CA CYS A 180 13.80 -24.27 46.48
C CYS A 180 13.52 -25.60 47.18
N SER A 181 14.45 -26.54 47.02
CA SER A 181 14.59 -27.72 47.86
C SER A 181 15.56 -27.39 49.00
N GLY A 182 15.12 -27.54 50.25
CA GLY A 182 15.98 -27.39 51.42
C GLY A 182 15.24 -27.46 52.75
N ASN A 183 15.05 -28.68 53.25
CA ASN A 183 14.59 -29.02 54.60
C ASN A 183 15.55 -28.46 55.68
N SER A 184 15.01 -28.09 56.85
CA SER A 184 15.40 -28.68 58.15
C SER A 184 14.48 -28.19 59.28
N ALA A 185 14.13 -29.15 60.13
CA ALA A 185 13.35 -29.01 61.36
C ALA A 185 14.12 -28.23 62.44
N GLU A 186 13.42 -27.61 63.39
CA GLU A 186 13.53 -27.94 64.82
C GLU A 186 12.69 -27.01 65.73
N ASN A 187 12.05 -27.67 66.70
CA ASN A 187 11.78 -27.29 68.09
C ASN A 187 10.78 -26.18 68.47
N LEU A 188 9.71 -26.67 69.12
CA LEU A 188 9.13 -26.26 70.41
C LEU A 188 9.44 -24.84 70.92
N LEU A 189 8.39 -24.08 71.25
CA LEU A 189 8.06 -23.82 72.66
C LEU A 189 6.65 -23.24 72.82
N ILE A 190 5.91 -23.88 73.71
CA ILE A 190 4.62 -23.46 74.26
C ILE A 190 4.89 -22.38 75.31
N THR A 191 4.25 -21.21 75.20
CA THR A 191 3.90 -20.40 76.38
C THR A 191 2.53 -19.74 76.21
N LYS A 192 1.67 -20.02 77.18
CA LYS A 192 0.32 -19.48 77.35
C LYS A 192 0.34 -18.05 77.93
N LYS A 193 -0.67 -17.26 77.53
CA LYS A 193 -1.45 -16.25 78.32
C LYS A 193 -0.72 -14.99 78.85
N PRO A 194 -1.44 -13.93 79.29
CA PRO A 194 -2.89 -13.82 79.54
C PRO A 194 -3.61 -12.60 78.93
N ASP A 195 -4.93 -12.68 79.11
CA ASP A 195 -5.96 -11.67 78.97
C ASP A 195 -5.65 -10.35 79.70
N GLY A 196 -6.03 -9.25 79.07
CA GLY A 196 -6.17 -7.90 79.62
C GLY A 196 -7.20 -7.13 78.80
#